data_AF-A0A0V0GKJ6-F1
#
_entry.id   AF-A0A0V0GKJ6-F1
#
_cell.length_a   1.000
_cell.length_b   1.000
_cell.length_c   1.000
_cell.angle_alpha   90.00
_cell.angle_beta   90.00
_cell.angle_gamma   90.00
#
_symmetry.space_group_name_H-M   'P 1'
#
loop_
_entity.id
_entity.type
_entity.pdbx_description
1 polymer ?
#
loop_
_entity_poly.entity_id
_entity_poly.type
_entity_poly.pdbx_seq_one_letter_code
_entity_poly.pdbx_strand_id
1 'polypeptide(L)'
;MGLGKTIQTIAFLAHLKGNGLDGPYLVIAPLSTLSNWLNEMERFVPSINAIIYHGDKKHRDEIRMKHMPRTTGPNFPIVITSYEIAMSDARKFLRHYSWKYLVVDEGHRLKNSKCKLIKELKLLPIENKLLLT
;
A
#
# COMPACT_ATOMS: atom_id res chain seq x y z
N MET A 1 6.06 -19.18 2.37
CA MET A 1 5.51 -20.26 1.51
C MET A 1 5.15 -19.69 0.15
N GLY A 2 5.81 -20.15 -0.91
CA GLY A 2 5.80 -19.55 -2.26
C GLY A 2 4.62 -19.92 -3.16
N LEU A 3 3.40 -19.99 -2.62
CA LEU A 3 2.17 -20.31 -3.39
C LEU A 3 1.70 -19.17 -4.32
N GLY A 4 2.47 -18.09 -4.44
CA GLY A 4 2.14 -16.98 -5.34
C GLY A 4 1.09 -15.99 -4.80
N LYS A 5 0.90 -15.87 -3.48
CA LYS A 5 -0.05 -14.90 -2.90
C LYS A 5 0.22 -13.46 -3.36
N THR A 6 1.50 -13.09 -3.45
CA THR A 6 1.92 -11.78 -3.95
C THR A 6 1.41 -11.59 -5.38
N ILE A 7 1.75 -12.49 -6.31
CA ILE A 7 1.33 -12.35 -7.70
C ILE A 7 -0.20 -12.41 -7.88
N GLN A 8 -0.89 -13.24 -7.11
CA GLN A 8 -2.36 -13.27 -7.09
C GLN A 8 -2.95 -11.93 -6.66
N THR A 9 -2.36 -11.30 -5.64
CA THR A 9 -2.78 -9.98 -5.15
C THR A 9 -2.49 -8.88 -6.16
N ILE A 10 -1.33 -8.93 -6.82
CA ILE A 10 -0.96 -8.01 -7.89
C ILE A 10 -1.95 -8.11 -9.06
N ALA A 11 -2.22 -9.33 -9.52
CA ALA A 11 -3.19 -9.58 -10.59
C ALA A 11 -4.59 -9.08 -10.21
N PHE A 12 -5.01 -9.28 -8.96
CA PHE A 12 -6.27 -8.76 -8.44
C PHE A 12 -6.33 -7.22 -8.49
N LEU A 13 -5.33 -6.51 -7.95
CA LEU A 13 -5.30 -5.04 -7.99
C LEU A 13 -5.26 -4.50 -9.42
N ALA A 14 -4.51 -5.15 -10.30
CA ALA A 14 -4.43 -4.79 -11.71
C ALA A 14 -5.76 -4.96 -12.44
N HIS A 15 -6.46 -6.06 -12.17
CA HIS A 15 -7.80 -6.31 -12.70
C HIS A 15 -8.80 -5.22 -12.27
N LEU A 16 -8.79 -4.83 -10.98
CA LEU A 16 -9.65 -3.74 -10.50
C LEU A 16 -9.36 -2.42 -11.23
N LYS A 17 -8.07 -2.05 -11.35
CA LYS A 17 -7.66 -0.83 -12.03
C LYS A 17 -8.02 -0.83 -13.52
N GLY A 18 -7.86 -1.97 -14.19
CA GLY A 18 -8.28 -2.15 -15.59
C GLY A 18 -9.80 -2.02 -15.82
N ASN A 19 -10.61 -2.26 -14.79
CA ASN A 19 -12.08 -2.09 -14.83
C ASN A 19 -12.55 -0.69 -14.40
N GLY A 20 -11.65 0.29 -14.32
CA GLY A 20 -11.99 1.68 -13.96
C GLY A 20 -12.09 1.95 -12.45
N LEU A 21 -11.68 1.00 -11.60
CA LEU A 21 -11.45 1.29 -10.18
C LEU A 21 -10.03 1.83 -10.02
N ASP A 22 -9.86 3.14 -10.13
CA ASP A 22 -8.53 3.75 -10.20
C ASP A 22 -7.71 3.69 -8.90
N GLY A 23 -8.35 3.31 -7.79
CA GLY A 23 -7.78 3.29 -6.45
C GLY A 23 -8.15 4.54 -5.66
N PRO A 24 -7.31 4.96 -4.69
CA PRO A 24 -5.93 4.53 -4.45
C PRO A 24 -5.83 3.20 -3.68
N TYR A 25 -4.70 2.52 -3.85
CA TYR A 25 -4.40 1.21 -3.24
C TYR A 25 -3.14 1.27 -2.38
N LEU A 26 -3.21 0.71 -1.17
CA LEU A 26 -2.12 0.69 -0.19
C LEU A 26 -1.70 -0.75 0.10
N VAL A 27 -0.41 -1.04 -0.01
CA VAL A 27 0.21 -2.30 0.42
C VAL A 27 1.11 -2.03 1.62
N ILE A 28 0.82 -2.67 2.74
CA ILE A 28 1.66 -2.66 3.94
C ILE A 28 2.33 -4.01 4.07
N ALA A 29 3.66 -4.03 4.08
CA ALA A 29 4.44 -5.26 4.15
C ALA A 29 5.67 -5.10 5.07
N PRO A 30 6.35 -6.19 5.45
CA PRO A 30 7.66 -6.12 6.08
C PRO A 30 8.65 -5.28 5.26
N LEU A 31 9.54 -4.53 5.94
CA LEU A 31 10.54 -3.69 5.26
C LEU A 31 11.39 -4.49 4.26
N SER A 32 11.74 -5.74 4.61
CA SER A 32 12.53 -6.63 3.77
C SER A 32 11.83 -7.08 2.48
N THR A 33 10.51 -6.95 2.38
CA THR A 33 9.76 -7.40 1.19
C THR A 33 9.22 -6.27 0.32
N LEU A 34 9.43 -4.99 0.69
CA LEU A 34 8.94 -3.85 -0.11
C LEU A 34 9.52 -3.85 -1.53
N SER A 35 10.84 -4.05 -1.66
CA SER A 35 11.50 -4.12 -2.96
C SER A 35 11.01 -5.31 -3.79
N ASN A 36 10.73 -6.45 -3.14
CA ASN A 36 10.15 -7.59 -3.82
C ASN A 36 8.76 -7.27 -4.39
N TRP A 37 7.90 -6.61 -3.60
CA TRP A 37 6.60 -6.16 -4.08
C TRP A 37 6.74 -5.23 -5.29
N LEU A 38 7.64 -4.24 -5.24
CA LEU A 38 7.86 -3.33 -6.36
C LEU A 38 8.36 -4.07 -7.61
N ASN A 39 9.39 -4.92 -7.46
CA ASN A 39 9.96 -5.68 -8.57
C ASN A 39 8.93 -6.58 -9.26
N GLU A 40 8.07 -7.24 -8.47
CA GLU A 40 7.00 -8.09 -9.01
C GLU A 40 5.93 -7.25 -9.73
N MET A 41 5.59 -6.05 -9.23
CA MET A 41 4.68 -5.14 -9.92
C MET A 41 5.26 -4.67 -11.25
N GLU A 42 6.52 -4.24 -11.27
CA GLU A 42 7.21 -3.80 -12.49
C GLU A 42 7.36 -4.94 -13.50
N ARG A 43 7.57 -6.17 -13.03
CA ARG A 43 7.68 -7.36 -13.88
C ARG A 43 6.36 -7.77 -14.50
N PHE A 44 5.29 -7.85 -13.70
CA PHE A 44 4.02 -8.46 -14.13
C PHE A 44 2.98 -7.47 -14.61
N VAL A 45 3.05 -6.21 -14.15
CA VAL A 45 2.10 -5.14 -14.49
C VAL A 45 2.82 -3.81 -14.76
N PRO A 46 3.78 -3.75 -15.71
CA PRO A 46 4.63 -2.57 -15.95
C PRO A 46 3.87 -1.30 -16.35
N SER A 47 2.62 -1.43 -16.82
CA SER A 47 1.75 -0.30 -17.15
C SER A 47 1.11 0.37 -15.93
N ILE A 48 1.21 -0.24 -14.74
CA ILE A 48 0.63 0.28 -13.50
C ILE A 48 1.76 0.86 -12.64
N ASN A 49 1.69 2.16 -12.38
CA ASN A 49 2.65 2.82 -11.50
C ASN A 49 2.55 2.27 -10.07
N ALA A 50 3.70 1.90 -9.51
CA ALA A 50 3.85 1.55 -8.11
C ALA A 50 5.06 2.30 -7.52
N ILE A 51 5.01 2.62 -6.23
CA ILE A 51 6.10 3.30 -5.54
C ILE A 51 6.35 2.68 -4.17
N ILE A 52 7.61 2.71 -3.73
CA ILE A 52 7.96 2.47 -2.33
C ILE A 52 7.89 3.81 -1.59
N TYR A 53 6.95 3.92 -0.67
CA TYR A 53 6.83 5.03 0.26
C TYR A 53 7.56 4.67 1.57
N HIS A 54 8.86 4.94 1.60
CA HIS A 54 9.74 4.68 2.73
C HIS A 54 10.89 5.69 2.77
N GLY A 55 11.73 5.65 3.80
CA GLY A 55 12.90 6.53 3.96
C GLY A 55 12.69 7.53 5.09
N ASP A 56 13.65 8.45 5.24
CA ASP A 56 13.55 9.52 6.23
C ASP A 56 12.41 10.50 5.89
N LYS A 57 12.16 11.47 6.79
CA LYS A 57 11.05 12.40 6.62
C LYS A 57 11.17 13.21 5.33
N LYS A 58 12.38 13.68 5.00
CA LYS A 58 12.64 14.53 3.84
C LYS A 58 12.41 13.75 2.55
N HIS A 59 12.90 12.52 2.48
CA HIS A 59 12.68 11.66 1.33
C HIS A 59 11.19 11.34 1.13
N ARG A 60 10.45 11.08 2.21
CA ARG A 60 9.00 10.87 2.12
C ARG A 60 8.24 12.13 1.70
N ASP A 61 8.70 13.33 2.10
CA ASP A 61 8.16 14.61 1.59
C ASP A 61 8.32 14.71 0.07
N GLU A 62 9.51 14.39 -0.45
CA GLU A 62 9.81 14.40 -1.88
C GLU A 62 8.96 13.37 -2.65
N ILE A 63 8.82 12.15 -2.12
CA ILE A 63 7.96 11.11 -2.72
C ILE A 63 6.51 11.60 -2.82
N ARG A 64 5.97 12.19 -1.74
CA ARG A 64 4.59 12.70 -1.75
C ARG A 64 4.41 13.78 -2.81
N MET A 65 5.32 14.74 -2.86
CA MET A 65 5.26 15.86 -3.81
C MET A 65 5.31 15.38 -5.26
N LYS A 66 6.16 14.38 -5.56
CA LYS A 66 6.39 13.92 -6.93
C LYS A 66 5.39 12.86 -7.40
N HIS A 67 4.93 11.99 -6.50
CA HIS A 67 4.21 10.76 -6.88
C HIS A 67 2.84 10.59 -6.23
N MET A 68 2.50 11.34 -5.18
CA MET A 68 1.22 11.21 -4.48
C MET A 68 0.46 12.55 -4.49
N PRO A 69 -0.13 12.93 -5.64
CA PRO A 69 -0.94 14.14 -5.72
C PRO A 69 -2.18 14.03 -4.83
N ARG A 70 -2.70 15.16 -4.35
CA ARG A 70 -3.90 15.18 -3.49
C ARG A 70 -5.13 14.58 -4.15
N THR A 71 -5.28 14.76 -5.45
CA THR A 71 -6.39 14.20 -6.22
C THR A 71 -6.01 12.82 -6.74
N THR A 72 -6.81 11.82 -6.38
CA THR A 72 -6.64 10.44 -6.85
C THR A 72 -7.27 10.26 -8.22
N GLY A 73 -6.68 9.43 -9.06
CA GLY A 73 -7.17 9.12 -10.41
C GLY A 73 -6.40 7.96 -11.03
N PRO A 74 -6.61 7.68 -12.34
CA PRO A 74 -6.05 6.50 -13.02
C PRO A 74 -4.53 6.36 -12.84
N ASN A 75 -3.81 7.49 -12.85
CA ASN A 75 -2.35 7.50 -12.76
C ASN A 75 -1.81 7.47 -11.32
N PHE A 76 -2.68 7.51 -10.30
CA PHE A 76 -2.24 7.44 -8.91
C PHE A 76 -1.58 6.08 -8.64
N PRO A 77 -0.35 6.07 -8.08
CA PRO A 77 0.41 4.85 -7.95
C PRO A 77 -0.15 3.94 -6.86
N ILE A 78 0.15 2.65 -6.98
CA ILE A 78 0.00 1.72 -5.86
C ILE A 78 1.12 2.03 -4.86
N VAL A 79 0.73 2.33 -3.63
CA VAL A 79 1.68 2.75 -2.59
C VAL A 79 2.08 1.55 -1.76
N ILE A 80 3.37 1.23 -1.75
CA ILE A 80 3.96 0.13 -0.98
C ILE A 80 4.73 0.73 0.19
N THR A 81 4.45 0.32 1.42
CA THR A 81 5.11 0.89 2.60
C THR A 81 5.30 -0.12 3.72
N SER A 82 6.17 0.21 4.67
CA SER A 82 6.37 -0.61 5.87
C SER A 82 5.30 -0.31 6.91
N TYR A 83 5.12 -1.25 7.84
CA TYR A 83 4.26 -1.07 9.02
C TYR A 83 4.59 0.19 9.82
N GLU A 84 5.87 0.46 10.03
CA GLU A 84 6.34 1.60 10.84
C GLU A 84 6.00 2.94 10.18
N ILE A 85 6.23 3.05 8.87
CA ILE A 85 5.90 4.26 8.11
C ILE A 85 4.40 4.44 8.01
N ALA A 86 3.64 3.37 7.75
CA ALA A 86 2.18 3.43 7.75
C ALA A 86 1.64 3.97 9.08
N MET A 87 2.19 3.53 10.22
CA MET A 87 1.81 4.04 11.55
C MET A 87 2.19 5.50 11.77
N SER A 88 3.43 5.87 11.43
CA SER A 88 3.95 7.23 11.62
C SER A 88 3.13 8.26 10.83
N ASP A 89 2.79 7.90 9.59
CA ASP A 89 2.26 8.84 8.61
C ASP A 89 0.75 8.69 8.40
N ALA A 90 0.10 7.70 9.03
CA ALA A 90 -1.33 7.42 8.95
C ALA A 90 -2.17 8.69 9.12
N ARG A 91 -2.01 9.38 10.26
CA ARG A 91 -2.84 10.53 10.63
C ARG A 91 -2.63 11.75 9.74
N LYS A 92 -1.37 12.03 9.37
CA LYS A 92 -0.98 13.29 8.74
C LYS A 92 -1.06 13.24 7.22
N PHE A 93 -0.65 12.12 6.62
CA PHE A 93 -0.44 12.07 5.17
C PHE A 93 -1.33 11.05 4.48
N LEU A 94 -1.51 9.87 5.08
CA LEU A 94 -2.26 8.79 4.43
C LEU A 94 -3.78 8.91 4.62
N ARG A 95 -4.25 9.52 5.72
CA ARG A 95 -5.70 9.71 6.01
C ARG A 95 -6.43 10.57 4.98
N HIS A 96 -5.70 11.38 4.22
CA HIS A 96 -6.32 12.32 3.26
C HIS A 96 -6.87 11.58 2.04
N TYR A 97 -6.44 10.34 1.81
CA TYR A 97 -6.90 9.49 0.74
C TYR A 97 -8.01 8.56 1.21
N SER A 98 -9.04 8.38 0.37
CA SER A 98 -10.07 7.36 0.56
C SER A 98 -9.64 6.07 -0.12
N TRP A 99 -8.92 5.22 0.62
CA TRP A 99 -8.31 4.01 0.09
C TRP A 99 -9.35 2.98 -0.31
N LYS A 100 -9.30 2.52 -1.56
CA LYS A 100 -10.20 1.48 -2.06
C LYS A 100 -9.84 0.11 -1.51
N TYR A 101 -8.54 -0.20 -1.47
CA TYR A 101 -8.01 -1.40 -0.84
C TYR A 101 -6.78 -1.09 0.01
N LEU A 102 -6.77 -1.74 1.19
CA LEU A 102 -5.57 -1.98 1.98
C LEU A 102 -5.21 -3.46 1.89
N VAL A 103 -4.00 -3.75 1.39
CA VAL A 103 -3.37 -5.07 1.46
C VAL A 103 -2.40 -5.07 2.64
N VAL A 104 -2.46 -6.10 3.48
CA VAL A 104 -1.50 -6.30 4.56
C VAL A 104 -0.81 -7.64 4.38
N ASP A 105 0.49 -7.59 4.10
CA ASP A 105 1.36 -8.76 3.96
C ASP A 105 1.93 -9.19 5.31
N GLU A 106 1.98 -10.49 5.57
CA GLU A 106 2.27 -11.06 6.90
C GLU A 106 1.33 -10.53 8.00
N GLY A 107 0.04 -10.47 7.67
CA GLY A 107 -1.05 -9.97 8.51
C GLY A 107 -1.21 -10.68 9.85
N HIS A 108 -0.56 -11.83 10.07
CA HIS A 108 -0.43 -12.42 11.40
C HIS A 108 0.22 -11.45 12.42
N ARG A 109 1.01 -10.47 11.96
CA ARG A 109 1.54 -9.37 12.78
C ARG A 109 0.45 -8.47 13.38
N LEU A 110 -0.76 -8.49 12.83
CA LEU A 110 -1.93 -7.76 13.34
C LEU A 110 -2.70 -8.51 14.43
N LYS A 111 -2.30 -9.72 14.84
CA LYS A 111 -3.08 -10.53 15.82
C LYS A 111 -3.33 -9.84 17.17
N ASN A 112 -2.45 -8.93 17.60
CA ASN A 112 -2.64 -8.20 18.86
C ASN A 112 -3.47 -6.93 18.63
N SER A 113 -4.78 -7.02 18.85
CA SER A 113 -5.75 -5.92 18.68
C SER A 113 -5.46 -4.67 19.55
N LYS A 114 -4.64 -4.81 20.59
CA LYS A 114 -4.15 -3.70 21.42
C LYS A 114 -2.97 -2.96 20.80
N CYS A 115 -2.37 -3.50 19.74
CA CYS A 115 -1.19 -2.92 19.12
C CYS A 115 -1.53 -1.57 18.47
N LYS A 116 -0.65 -0.59 18.71
CA LYS A 116 -0.76 0.79 18.21
C LYS A 116 -1.04 0.81 16.70
N LEU A 117 -0.49 -0.16 15.96
CA LEU A 117 -0.69 -0.36 14.53
C LEU A 117 -2.16 -0.43 14.11
N ILE A 118 -2.98 -1.30 14.72
CA ILE A 118 -4.40 -1.42 14.34
C ILE A 118 -5.16 -0.13 14.65
N LYS A 119 -4.83 0.52 15.78
CA LYS A 119 -5.46 1.80 16.15
C LYS A 119 -5.18 2.88 15.11
N GLU A 120 -3.95 3.00 14.63
CA GLU A 120 -3.59 3.96 13.59
C GLU A 120 -4.19 3.59 12.23
N LEU A 121 -4.17 2.32 11.83
CA LEU A 121 -4.76 1.87 10.56
C LEU A 121 -6.28 2.03 10.52
N LYS A 122 -6.97 1.95 11.66
CA LYS A 122 -8.41 2.26 11.76
C LYS A 122 -8.75 3.72 11.48
N LEU A 123 -7.77 4.63 11.54
CA LEU A 123 -7.98 6.04 11.21
C LEU A 123 -7.98 6.30 9.71
N LEU A 124 -7.45 5.37 8.91
CA LEU A 124 -7.46 5.49 7.46
C LEU A 124 -8.85 5.18 6.91
N PRO A 125 -9.42 6.05 6.05
CA PRO A 125 -10.63 5.72 5.31
C PRO A 125 -10.30 4.60 4.32
N ILE A 126 -10.76 3.39 4.62
CA ILE A 126 -10.49 2.19 3.82
C ILE A 126 -11.80 1.47 3.56
N GLU A 127 -12.11 1.21 2.30
CA GLU A 127 -13.31 0.47 1.90
C GLU A 127 -13.12 -1.05 2.07
N ASN A 128 -12.02 -1.59 1.52
CA ASN A 128 -11.76 -3.03 1.51
C ASN A 128 -10.39 -3.37 2.11
N LYS A 129 -10.30 -4.52 2.78
CA LYS A 129 -9.07 -5.01 3.41
C LYS A 129 -8.77 -6.44 2.98
N LEU A 130 -7.55 -6.67 2.50
CA LEU A 130 -7.03 -8.00 2.16
C LEU A 130 -5.86 -8.32 3.09
N LEU A 131 -5.98 -9.42 3.85
CA LEU A 131 -4.94 -9.88 4.77
C LEU A 131 -4.26 -11.11 4.20
N LEU A 132 -2.95 -11.05 3.98
CA LEU A 132 -2.14 -12.17 3.57
C LEU A 132 -1.40 -12.72 4.80
N THR A 133 -1.43 -14.04 4.99
CA THR A 133 -0.78 -14.72 6.11
C THR A 133 -0.06 -15.99 5.64
#